data_AF-A0A8J5CLN4-F1
#
_entry.id   AF-A0A8J5CLN4-F1
#
_cell.length_a   1.000
_cell.length_b   1.000
_cell.length_c   1.000
_cell.angle_alpha   90.00
_cell.angle_beta   90.00
_cell.angle_gamma   90.00
#
_symmetry.space_group_name_H-M   'P 1'
#
loop_
_entity.id
_entity.type
_entity.pdbx_description
1 polymer ?
#
loop_
_entity_poly.entity_id
_entity_poly.type
_entity_poly.pdbx_seq_one_letter_code
_entity_poly.pdbx_strand_id
1 'polypeptide(L)'
;MSKALNLYRSLYRELSKQYVAAMTVHINGDNARNEAKAKYEAIQKKTTPKPVEYLPAPRVSHYDSSTLREYFTNGSGDAAQIQHAEDMLLFLENQRGYKDLLARYNPGVDMADQERVRLSARRVGLEVPTGKKDFEE
;
A
#
# COMPACT_ATOMS: atom_id res chain seq x y z
N MET A 1 -22.09 21.08 18.37
CA MET A 1 -21.35 21.02 17.09
C MET A 1 -22.25 20.34 16.06
N SER A 2 -22.28 20.84 14.82
CA SER A 2 -23.11 20.26 13.74
C SER A 2 -22.67 18.81 13.43
N LYS A 3 -23.63 17.89 13.24
CA LYS A 3 -23.40 16.47 12.89
C LYS A 3 -22.48 16.34 11.67
N ALA A 4 -22.74 17.14 10.63
CA ALA A 4 -21.96 17.17 9.40
C ALA A 4 -20.49 17.56 9.61
N LEU A 5 -20.21 18.49 10.54
CA LEU A 5 -18.84 18.92 10.84
C LEU A 5 -18.04 17.80 11.53
N ASN A 6 -18.69 17.05 12.42
CA ASN A 6 -18.05 15.91 13.07
C ASN A 6 -17.77 14.79 12.07
N LEU A 7 -18.72 14.52 11.16
CA LEU A 7 -18.59 13.52 10.10
C LEU A 7 -17.46 13.85 9.11
N TYR A 8 -17.37 15.12 8.69
CA TYR A 8 -16.27 15.60 7.88
C TYR A 8 -14.92 15.36 8.57
N ARG A 9 -14.82 15.67 9.87
CA ARG A 9 -13.58 15.48 10.65
C ARG A 9 -13.21 14.01 10.80
N SER A 10 -14.16 13.11 11.02
CA SER A 10 -13.89 11.67 11.10
C SER A 10 -13.43 11.11 9.76
N LEU A 11 -14.12 11.45 8.67
CA LEU A 11 -13.71 11.04 7.31
C LEU A 11 -12.32 11.55 6.96
N TYR A 12 -12.04 12.82 7.23
CA TYR A 12 -10.72 13.41 6.98
C TYR A 12 -9.61 12.67 7.74
N ARG A 13 -9.85 12.31 9.01
CA ARG A 13 -8.89 11.55 9.83
C ARG A 13 -8.66 10.16 9.27
N GLU A 14 -9.72 9.42 8.92
CA GLU A 14 -9.59 8.06 8.38
C GLU A 14 -8.92 8.07 7.01
N LEU A 15 -9.30 8.97 6.11
CA LEU A 15 -8.65 9.13 4.81
C LEU A 15 -7.19 9.54 4.94
N SER A 16 -6.84 10.41 5.89
CA SER A 16 -5.43 10.77 6.14
C SER A 16 -4.60 9.57 6.60
N LYS A 17 -5.14 8.72 7.50
CA LYS A 17 -4.45 7.49 7.92
C LYS A 17 -4.22 6.53 6.75
N GLN A 18 -5.26 6.32 5.94
CA GLN A 18 -5.15 5.43 4.78
C GLN A 18 -4.23 5.99 3.70
N TYR A 19 -4.25 7.30 3.47
CA TYR A 19 -3.39 8.00 2.53
C TYR A 19 -1.91 7.80 2.87
N VAL A 20 -1.52 7.98 4.14
CA VAL A 20 -0.14 7.75 4.57
C VAL A 20 0.27 6.30 4.31
N ALA A 21 -0.58 5.33 4.65
CA ALA A 21 -0.30 3.91 4.41
C ALA A 21 -0.19 3.56 2.92
N ALA A 22 -1.02 4.18 2.06
CA ALA A 22 -0.91 3.99 0.62
C ALA A 22 0.36 4.62 0.04
N MET A 23 0.68 5.84 0.48
CA MET A 23 1.84 6.58 -0.01
C MET A 23 3.15 5.88 0.36
N THR A 24 3.26 5.31 1.56
CA THR A 24 4.45 4.53 1.95
C THR A 24 4.65 3.30 1.06
N VAL A 25 3.57 2.60 0.71
CA VAL A 25 3.63 1.46 -0.22
C VAL A 25 4.11 1.90 -1.61
N HIS A 26 3.58 3.01 -2.13
CA HIS A 26 4.02 3.56 -3.43
C HIS A 26 5.50 3.97 -3.43
N ILE A 27 5.93 4.70 -2.40
CA ILE A 27 7.34 5.12 -2.25
C ILE A 27 8.25 3.90 -2.21
N ASN A 28 7.91 2.88 -1.43
CA ASN A 28 8.69 1.65 -1.33
C ASN A 28 8.76 0.91 -2.67
N GLY A 29 7.63 0.85 -3.39
CA GLY A 29 7.57 0.25 -4.73
C GLY A 29 8.46 0.98 -5.74
N ASP A 30 8.45 2.31 -5.74
CA ASP A 30 9.27 3.11 -6.64
C ASP A 30 10.76 3.03 -6.30
N ASN A 31 11.10 2.99 -5.00
CA ASN A 31 12.47 2.74 -4.55
C ASN A 31 12.97 1.37 -5.03
N ALA A 32 12.17 0.31 -4.86
CA ALA A 32 12.53 -1.04 -5.32
C ALA A 32 12.71 -1.09 -6.85
N ARG A 33 11.87 -0.39 -7.62
CA ARG A 33 12.01 -0.24 -9.08
C ARG A 33 13.31 0.46 -9.45
N ASN A 34 13.65 1.55 -8.76
CA ASN A 34 14.86 2.32 -9.03
C ASN A 34 16.12 1.49 -8.71
N GLU A 35 16.13 0.75 -7.61
CA GLU A 35 17.20 -0.20 -7.28
C GLU A 35 17.37 -1.28 -8.34
N ALA A 36 16.27 -1.90 -8.79
CA ALA A 36 16.30 -2.94 -9.81
C ALA A 36 16.87 -2.39 -11.13
N LYS A 37 16.47 -1.17 -11.52
CA LYS A 37 17.01 -0.49 -12.70
C LYS A 37 18.50 -0.23 -12.58
N ALA A 38 18.98 0.27 -11.43
CA ALA A 38 20.40 0.52 -11.21
C ALA A 38 21.24 -0.77 -11.26
N LYS A 39 20.73 -1.87 -10.67
CA LYS A 39 21.37 -3.19 -10.75
C LYS A 39 21.43 -3.70 -12.19
N TYR A 40 20.34 -3.56 -12.95
CA TYR A 40 20.30 -3.96 -14.35
C TYR A 40 21.30 -3.18 -15.21
N GLU A 41 21.35 -1.86 -15.06
CA GLU A 41 22.32 -1.02 -15.79
C GLU A 41 23.78 -1.38 -15.45
N ALA A 42 24.05 -1.73 -14.19
CA ALA A 42 25.37 -2.16 -13.74
C ALA A 42 25.80 -3.47 -14.39
N ILE A 43 24.89 -4.45 -14.45
CA ILE A 43 25.12 -5.74 -15.12
C ILE A 43 25.41 -5.53 -16.61
N GLN A 44 24.59 -4.72 -17.28
CA GLN A 44 24.79 -4.41 -18.70
C GLN A 44 26.16 -3.78 -18.98
N LYS A 45 26.61 -2.89 -18.09
CA LYS A 45 27.88 -2.16 -18.23
C LYS A 45 29.08 -2.91 -17.62
N LYS A 46 28.85 -4.06 -16.96
CA LYS A 46 29.85 -4.78 -16.15
C LYS A 46 30.53 -3.86 -15.12
N THR A 47 29.75 -2.96 -14.52
CA THR A 47 30.21 -2.03 -13.48
C THR A 47 29.54 -2.34 -12.15
N THR A 48 29.95 -1.64 -11.10
CA THR A 48 29.18 -1.61 -9.84
C THR A 48 27.89 -0.81 -10.01
N PRO A 49 26.82 -1.15 -9.27
CA PRO A 49 25.59 -0.38 -9.26
C PRO A 49 25.83 1.01 -8.68
N LYS A 50 25.28 2.02 -9.37
CA LYS A 50 25.32 3.40 -8.90
C LYS A 50 24.48 3.54 -7.63
N PRO A 51 24.89 4.40 -6.68
CA PRO A 51 24.04 4.76 -5.55
C PRO A 51 22.71 5.32 -6.06
N VAL A 52 21.61 4.76 -5.57
CA VAL A 52 20.26 5.22 -5.88
C VAL A 52 19.83 6.21 -4.81
N GLU A 53 19.36 7.38 -5.20
CA GLU A 53 18.70 8.30 -4.30
C GLU A 53 17.30 7.77 -3.98
N TYR A 54 17.07 7.46 -2.70
CA TYR A 54 15.77 7.00 -2.24
C TYR A 54 14.79 8.17 -2.21
N LEU A 55 13.58 7.94 -2.73
CA LEU A 55 12.49 8.86 -2.50
C LEU A 55 12.25 8.96 -0.99
N PRO A 56 12.20 10.19 -0.43
CA PRO A 56 12.02 10.37 1.00
C PRO A 56 10.64 9.87 1.44
N ALA A 57 10.52 9.56 2.73
CA ALA A 57 9.23 9.26 3.36
C ALA A 57 8.18 10.36 3.03
N PRO A 58 6.87 10.04 3.06
CA PRO A 58 5.81 10.95 2.64
C PRO A 58 6.00 12.36 3.22
N ARG A 59 6.24 13.35 2.35
CA ARG A 59 6.45 14.75 2.76
C ARG A 59 5.19 15.39 3.35
N VAL A 60 4.02 14.85 2.99
CA VAL A 60 2.72 15.28 3.48
C VAL A 60 2.03 14.11 4.18
N SER A 61 1.64 14.32 5.43
CA SER A 61 0.95 13.33 6.28
C SER A 61 -0.59 13.42 6.16
N HIS A 62 -1.07 14.22 5.22
CA HIS A 62 -2.45 14.66 5.18
C HIS A 62 -3.04 14.45 3.81
N TYR A 63 -4.25 13.90 3.78
CA TYR A 63 -5.06 13.82 2.58
C TYR A 63 -5.47 15.23 2.14
N ASP A 64 -5.51 15.49 0.82
CA ASP A 64 -6.01 16.77 0.30
C ASP A 64 -7.52 16.87 0.58
N SER A 65 -7.90 17.79 1.46
CA SER A 65 -9.29 17.97 1.87
C SER A 65 -10.12 18.79 0.91
N SER A 66 -9.55 19.29 -0.20
CA SER A 66 -10.27 20.12 -1.19
C SER A 66 -11.57 19.46 -1.66
N THR A 67 -11.51 18.19 -2.05
CA THR A 67 -12.63 17.39 -2.56
C THR A 67 -13.67 17.10 -1.48
N LEU A 68 -13.24 16.72 -0.27
CA LEU A 68 -14.12 16.50 0.87
C LEU A 68 -14.81 17.79 1.28
N ARG A 69 -14.06 18.90 1.30
CA ARG A 69 -14.59 20.21 1.63
C ARG A 69 -15.66 20.60 0.62
N GLU A 70 -15.39 20.47 -0.67
CA GLU A 70 -16.35 20.73 -1.74
C GLU A 70 -17.63 19.89 -1.58
N TYR A 71 -17.48 18.60 -1.33
CA TYR A 71 -18.61 17.69 -1.07
C TYR A 71 -19.48 18.22 0.07
N PHE A 72 -18.90 18.54 1.24
CA PHE A 72 -19.65 19.02 2.39
C PHE A 72 -20.13 20.47 2.28
N THR A 73 -19.53 21.32 1.43
CA THR A 73 -19.99 22.70 1.22
C THR A 73 -21.15 22.81 0.23
N ASN A 74 -21.19 21.95 -0.79
CA ASN A 74 -22.20 22.03 -1.84
C ASN A 74 -23.55 21.40 -1.44
N GLY A 75 -23.57 20.51 -0.43
CA GLY A 75 -24.78 19.79 -0.01
C GLY A 75 -25.07 19.85 1.49
N SER A 76 -24.50 20.82 2.22
CA SER A 76 -24.63 21.00 3.68
C SER A 76 -26.10 21.13 4.14
N GLY A 77 -26.80 20.00 4.26
CA GLY A 77 -28.19 19.94 4.69
C GLY A 77 -29.00 18.79 4.09
N ASP A 78 -28.53 18.14 3.03
CA ASP A 78 -29.24 16.99 2.45
C ASP A 78 -29.03 15.73 3.30
N ALA A 79 -30.13 15.13 3.76
CA ALA A 79 -30.12 13.95 4.61
C ALA A 79 -29.46 12.75 3.90
N ALA A 80 -29.67 12.63 2.58
CA ALA A 80 -29.06 11.58 1.77
C ALA A 80 -27.53 11.71 1.72
N GLN A 81 -27.01 12.94 1.64
CA GLN A 81 -25.58 13.18 1.61
C GLN A 81 -24.89 12.84 2.93
N ILE A 82 -25.54 13.17 4.05
CA ILE A 82 -25.05 12.82 5.40
C ILE A 82 -25.02 11.29 5.55
N GLN A 83 -26.07 10.59 5.14
CA GLN A 83 -26.12 9.14 5.19
C GLN A 83 -25.03 8.49 4.34
N HIS A 84 -24.85 8.95 3.09
CA HIS A 84 -23.79 8.45 2.22
C HIS A 84 -22.39 8.63 2.83
N ALA A 85 -22.14 9.77 3.48
CA ALA A 85 -20.87 10.01 4.16
C ALA A 85 -20.69 9.16 5.43
N GLU A 86 -21.76 8.79 6.13
CA GLU A 86 -21.74 7.80 7.21
C GLU A 86 -21.38 6.40 6.68
N ASP A 87 -21.99 5.99 5.57
CA ASP A 87 -21.70 4.71 4.91
C ASP A 87 -20.24 4.64 4.42
N MET A 88 -19.73 5.74 3.85
CA MET A 88 -18.32 5.84 3.47
C MET A 88 -17.40 5.70 4.67
N LEU A 89 -17.71 6.35 5.80
CA LEU A 89 -16.89 6.23 7.00
C LEU A 89 -16.85 4.79 7.51
N LEU A 90 -18.02 4.15 7.59
CA LEU A 90 -18.14 2.75 7.99
C LEU A 90 -17.35 1.82 7.07
N PHE A 91 -17.43 2.03 5.76
CA PHE A 91 -16.65 1.27 4.79
C PHE A 91 -15.14 1.42 5.02
N LEU A 92 -14.65 2.64 5.22
CA LEU A 92 -13.21 2.89 5.42
C LEU A 92 -12.69 2.25 6.72
N GLU A 93 -13.47 2.30 7.79
CA GLU A 93 -13.13 1.65 9.06
C GLU A 93 -13.10 0.12 8.91
N ASN A 94 -14.13 -0.46 8.27
CA ASN A 94 -14.21 -1.89 8.01
C ASN A 94 -13.10 -2.37 7.06
N GLN A 95 -12.73 -1.57 6.06
CA GLN A 95 -11.64 -1.89 5.14
C GLN A 95 -10.30 -1.97 5.87
N ARG A 96 -10.06 -1.10 6.87
CA ARG A 96 -8.88 -1.19 7.73
C ARG A 96 -8.93 -2.47 8.58
N GLY A 97 -10.05 -2.72 9.25
CA GLY A 97 -10.24 -3.93 10.05
C GLY A 97 -10.06 -5.21 9.23
N TYR A 98 -10.60 -5.25 8.01
CA TYR A 98 -10.44 -6.36 7.08
C TYR A 98 -8.98 -6.64 6.75
N LYS A 99 -8.17 -5.59 6.48
CA LYS A 99 -6.72 -5.75 6.26
C LYS A 99 -6.02 -6.34 7.48
N ASP A 100 -6.37 -5.88 8.68
CA ASP A 100 -5.79 -6.41 9.93
C ASP A 100 -6.15 -7.88 10.14
N LEU A 101 -7.40 -8.27 9.86
CA LEU A 101 -7.84 -9.66 9.94
C LEU A 101 -7.12 -10.53 8.90
N LEU A 102 -6.98 -10.05 7.67
CA LEU A 102 -6.31 -10.76 6.61
C LEU A 102 -4.85 -11.05 6.97
N ALA A 103 -4.14 -10.05 7.51
CA ALA A 103 -2.75 -10.21 7.96
C ALA A 103 -2.59 -11.25 9.08
N ARG A 104 -3.58 -11.37 9.99
CA ARG A 104 -3.54 -12.32 11.11
C ARG A 104 -3.86 -13.75 10.71
N TYR A 105 -4.92 -13.94 9.94
CA TYR A 105 -5.43 -15.27 9.61
C TYR A 105 -4.85 -15.82 8.32
N ASN A 106 -4.33 -14.97 7.44
CA ASN A 106 -3.68 -15.39 6.20
C ASN A 106 -2.37 -14.60 5.95
N PRO A 107 -1.35 -14.79 6.79
CA PRO A 107 -0.06 -14.11 6.65
C PRO A 107 0.69 -14.49 5.35
N GLY A 108 0.24 -15.54 4.65
CA GLY A 108 0.81 -15.97 3.38
C GLY A 108 0.21 -15.31 2.14
N VAL A 109 -0.77 -14.40 2.28
CA VAL A 109 -1.41 -13.72 1.12
C VAL A 109 -0.41 -12.89 0.34
N ASP A 110 0.44 -12.13 1.04
CA ASP A 110 1.39 -11.21 0.42
C ASP A 110 2.73 -11.88 0.08
N MET A 111 2.86 -13.20 0.33
CA MET A 111 4.08 -13.95 0.08
C MET A 111 4.19 -14.30 -1.40
N ALA A 112 5.36 -14.03 -2.00
CA ALA A 112 5.63 -14.39 -3.39
C ALA A 112 5.48 -15.91 -3.59
N ASP A 113 4.90 -16.33 -4.71
CA ASP A 113 4.65 -17.76 -4.97
C ASP A 113 5.92 -18.61 -4.90
N GLN A 114 7.07 -18.09 -5.34
CA GLN A 114 8.35 -18.77 -5.23
C GLN A 114 8.75 -19.05 -3.78
N GLU A 115 8.48 -18.11 -2.87
CA GLU A 115 8.76 -18.25 -1.45
C GLU A 115 7.79 -19.25 -0.80
N ARG A 116 6.53 -19.25 -1.21
CA ARG A 116 5.54 -20.26 -0.79
C ARG A 116 5.96 -21.66 -1.19
N VAL A 117 6.43 -21.84 -2.44
CA VAL A 117 6.97 -23.11 -2.94
C VAL A 117 8.21 -23.51 -2.14
N ARG A 118 9.13 -22.58 -1.87
CA ARG A 118 10.34 -22.83 -1.07
C ARG A 118 10.03 -23.27 0.35
N LEU A 119 9.12 -22.59 1.05
CA LEU A 119 8.73 -22.98 2.41
C LEU A 119 8.00 -24.33 2.41
N SER A 120 7.19 -24.61 1.40
CA SER A 120 6.50 -25.90 1.26
C SER A 120 7.48 -27.05 1.02
N ALA A 121 8.49 -26.86 0.16
CA ALA A 121 9.56 -27.83 -0.03
C ALA A 121 10.35 -28.08 1.27
N ARG A 122 10.68 -27.01 2.00
CA ARG A 122 11.39 -27.13 3.29
C ARG A 122 10.62 -27.94 4.33
N ARG A 123 9.27 -27.88 4.33
CA ARG A 123 8.44 -28.69 5.23
C ARG A 123 8.63 -30.20 5.02
N VAL A 124 8.96 -30.62 3.80
CA VAL A 124 9.23 -32.04 3.46
C VAL A 124 10.73 -32.36 3.39
N GLY A 125 11.59 -31.46 3.89
CA GLY A 125 13.05 -31.65 3.86
C GLY A 125 13.67 -31.50 2.47
N LEU A 126 12.95 -30.90 1.51
CA LEU A 126 13.46 -30.64 0.16
C LEU A 126 13.88 -29.17 0.02
N GLU A 127 14.89 -28.92 -0.81
CA GLU A 127 15.32 -27.58 -1.19
C GLU A 127 14.92 -27.29 -2.63
N VAL A 128 14.23 -26.17 -2.86
CA VAL A 128 13.84 -25.75 -4.22
C VAL A 128 15.10 -25.30 -4.96
N PRO A 129 15.39 -25.87 -6.14
CA PRO A 129 16.48 -25.41 -6.98
C PRO A 129 16.26 -23.97 -7.41
N THR A 130 17.23 -23.10 -7.14
CA THR A 130 17.25 -21.74 -7.68
C THR A 130 17.84 -21.78 -9.10
N GLY A 131 17.02 -22.01 -10.13
CA GLY A 131 17.49 -21.93 -11.53
C GLY A 131 17.82 -20.46 -11.90
N LYS A 132 18.81 -20.14 -12.74
CA LYS A 132 19.26 -20.82 -13.96
C LYS A 132 20.31 -21.92 -13.72
N LYS A 133 20.00 -23.13 -14.16
CA LYS A 133 21.02 -24.03 -14.72
C LYS A 133 21.24 -23.54 -16.14
N ASP A 134 22.46 -23.15 -16.44
CA ASP A 134 22.94 -23.09 -17.82
C ASP A 134 22.79 -24.52 -18.37
N PHE A 135 21.83 -24.73 -19.26
CA PHE A 135 21.82 -25.91 -20.11
C PHE A 135 22.89 -25.67 -21.17
N GLU A 136 24.15 -25.87 -20.80
CA GLU A 136 25.22 -26.02 -21.78
C GLU A 136 25.10 -27.44 -22.36
N GLU A 137 24.62 -27.52 -23.60
CA GLU A 137 24.95 -28.59 -24.54
C GLU A 137 25.98 -28.06 -25.54
#